data_AF-G4TEH3-F1
#
_entry.id   AF-G4TEH3-F1
#
_cell.length_a   1.000
_cell.length_b   1.000
_cell.length_c   1.000
_cell.angle_alpha   90.00
_cell.angle_beta   90.00
_cell.angle_gamma   90.00
#
_symmetry.space_group_name_H-M   'P 1'
#
loop_
_entity.id
_entity.type
_entity.pdbx_description
1 polymer ?
#
loop_
_entity_poly.entity_id
_entity_poly.type
_entity_poly.pdbx_seq_one_letter_code
_entity_poly.pdbx_strand_id
1 'polypeptide(L)'
;MFRPQHSLQYNNGSRAESPEVFDYPGLATQLFDIARVCQLPHEYMVFVAQIAELGQWKAVQDANGILSYRELARRGQAIELSIFGQTTQASQASGYANYSYSPSAPVHSLAPQMGYVPNMQALHPAHGIAQSSQFVNMVSQAPPTQLIHMDACVSMLHCVVSGPNPRVPELTNATRTILSRFQSIHVAQRTVSLLFPLCIAGILGDNAESQLVQSQVNSLGSLDARNQHGQSSRDMKCREAPSGIKHEMNPF
;
A
#
# COMPACT_ATOMS: atom_id res chain seq x y z
N MET A 1 34.40 45.54 -11.86
CA MET A 1 34.23 44.64 -10.70
C MET A 1 33.22 43.57 -11.11
N PHE A 2 33.69 42.46 -11.71
CA PHE A 2 32.83 41.36 -12.20
C PHE A 2 33.20 40.11 -11.40
N ARG A 3 32.20 39.50 -10.74
CA ARG A 3 32.38 38.22 -10.03
C ARG A 3 32.33 37.07 -11.05
N PRO A 4 33.25 36.08 -10.98
CA PRO A 4 33.16 34.89 -11.83
C PRO A 4 32.02 33.99 -11.32
N GLN A 5 31.18 33.53 -12.23
CA GLN A 5 30.23 32.46 -11.94
C GLN A 5 30.98 31.13 -11.90
N HIS A 6 31.10 30.55 -10.70
CA HIS A 6 31.53 29.15 -10.55
C HIS A 6 30.37 28.25 -10.99
N SER A 7 30.50 27.68 -12.19
CA SER A 7 29.69 26.55 -12.60
C SER A 7 30.05 25.36 -11.72
N LEU A 8 29.14 25.00 -10.80
CA LEU A 8 29.19 23.73 -10.11
C LEU A 8 28.91 22.62 -11.13
N GLN A 9 29.97 22.16 -11.79
CA GLN A 9 29.93 20.88 -12.48
C GLN A 9 29.77 19.81 -11.40
N TYR A 10 28.52 19.35 -11.21
CA TYR A 10 28.24 18.12 -10.48
C TYR A 10 28.86 16.98 -11.27
N ASN A 11 30.06 16.60 -10.86
CA ASN A 11 30.78 15.45 -11.37
C ASN A 11 30.00 14.20 -10.93
N ASN A 12 29.15 13.67 -11.82
CA ASN A 12 28.36 12.44 -11.65
C ASN A 12 29.25 11.18 -11.78
N GLY A 13 30.50 11.27 -11.29
CA GLY A 13 31.48 10.21 -11.34
C GLY A 13 31.23 9.22 -10.21
N SER A 14 30.82 8.01 -10.58
CA SER A 14 30.94 6.81 -9.73
C SER A 14 30.09 6.83 -8.47
N ARG A 15 28.78 7.06 -8.63
CA ARG A 15 27.80 6.59 -7.65
C ARG A 15 27.89 5.06 -7.71
N ALA A 16 28.64 4.46 -6.80
CA ALA A 16 28.64 3.02 -6.60
C ALA A 16 27.17 2.61 -6.46
N GLU A 17 26.66 1.94 -7.48
CA GLU A 17 25.29 1.44 -7.57
C GLU A 17 25.14 0.38 -6.48
N SER A 18 24.95 0.80 -5.23
CA SER A 18 24.22 -0.04 -4.31
C SER A 18 22.84 -0.20 -4.94
N PRO A 19 22.45 -1.43 -5.35
CA PRO A 19 21.12 -1.64 -5.90
C PRO A 19 20.14 -1.08 -4.89
N GLU A 20 19.36 -0.06 -5.27
CA GLU A 20 18.33 0.45 -4.40
C GLU A 20 17.47 -0.76 -4.04
N VAL A 21 17.21 -0.97 -2.75
CA VAL A 21 16.49 -2.14 -2.23
C VAL A 21 15.13 -2.35 -2.91
N PHE A 22 14.63 -1.34 -3.64
CA PHE A 22 13.39 -1.37 -4.38
C PHE A 22 13.49 -1.49 -5.91
N ASP A 23 14.69 -1.54 -6.49
CA ASP A 23 14.90 -1.72 -7.94
C ASP A 23 15.01 -3.21 -8.34
N TYR A 24 14.60 -4.11 -7.44
CA TYR A 24 14.63 -5.54 -7.74
C TYR A 24 13.52 -5.94 -8.72
N PRO A 25 13.86 -6.46 -9.92
CA PRO A 25 12.86 -7.01 -10.81
C PRO A 25 12.13 -8.15 -10.09
N GLY A 26 10.80 -8.05 -10.03
CA GLY A 26 9.95 -9.01 -9.31
C GLY A 26 9.62 -8.63 -7.87
N LEU A 27 10.08 -7.47 -7.36
CA LEU A 27 9.67 -6.93 -6.06
C LEU A 27 8.14 -6.87 -5.94
N ALA A 28 7.47 -6.44 -7.01
CA ALA A 28 6.01 -6.43 -7.11
C ALA A 28 5.38 -7.78 -6.74
N THR A 29 5.88 -8.84 -7.37
CA THR A 29 5.43 -10.22 -7.13
C THR A 29 5.76 -10.66 -5.70
N GLN A 30 6.97 -10.37 -5.22
CA GLN A 30 7.39 -10.74 -3.87
C GLN A 30 6.57 -10.03 -2.79
N LEU A 31 6.30 -8.73 -2.94
CA LEU A 31 5.45 -7.97 -2.02
C LEU A 31 4.02 -8.52 -1.98
N PHE A 32 3.49 -8.90 -3.14
CA PHE A 32 2.19 -9.53 -3.23
C PHE A 32 2.16 -10.90 -2.53
N ASP A 33 3.18 -11.73 -2.74
CA ASP A 33 3.31 -13.03 -2.09
C ASP A 33 3.45 -12.88 -0.56
N ILE A 34 4.27 -11.93 -0.09
CA ILE A 34 4.42 -11.62 1.34
C ILE A 34 3.08 -11.15 1.92
N ALA A 35 2.41 -10.19 1.27
CA ALA A 35 1.10 -9.69 1.71
C ALA A 35 0.06 -10.81 1.80
N ARG A 36 0.04 -11.72 0.82
CA ARG A 36 -0.83 -12.89 0.80
C ARG A 36 -0.51 -13.87 1.93
N VAL A 37 0.76 -14.20 2.16
CA VAL A 37 1.19 -15.09 3.26
C VAL A 37 0.85 -14.48 4.62
N CYS A 38 1.01 -13.17 4.76
CA CYS A 38 0.60 -12.43 5.95
C CYS A 38 -0.92 -12.30 6.09
N GLN A 39 -1.75 -12.81 5.18
CA GLN A 39 -3.22 -12.67 5.21
C GLN A 39 -3.66 -11.20 5.25
N LEU A 40 -2.98 -10.35 4.48
CA LEU A 40 -3.39 -8.95 4.34
C LEU A 40 -4.84 -8.91 3.78
N PRO A 41 -5.75 -8.10 4.35
CA PRO A 41 -7.11 -8.00 3.85
C PRO A 41 -7.14 -7.58 2.37
N HIS A 42 -8.12 -8.11 1.63
CA HIS A 42 -8.18 -7.99 0.17
C HIS A 42 -8.21 -6.53 -0.30
N GLU A 43 -8.90 -5.66 0.44
CA GLU A 43 -8.98 -4.23 0.16
C GLU A 43 -7.60 -3.54 0.12
N TYR A 44 -6.64 -3.99 0.93
CA TYR A 44 -5.28 -3.44 0.92
C TYR A 44 -4.38 -4.10 -0.11
N MET A 45 -4.67 -5.35 -0.51
CA MET A 45 -3.93 -6.01 -1.59
C MET A 45 -4.00 -5.22 -2.89
N VAL A 46 -5.14 -4.57 -3.16
CA VAL A 46 -5.30 -3.69 -4.33
C VAL A 46 -4.30 -2.52 -4.29
N PHE A 47 -4.11 -1.90 -3.12
CA PHE A 47 -3.12 -0.83 -2.97
C PHE A 47 -1.69 -1.34 -3.09
N VAL A 48 -1.38 -2.50 -2.51
CA VAL A 48 -0.07 -3.15 -2.67
C VAL A 48 0.25 -3.38 -4.15
N ALA A 49 -0.72 -3.87 -4.92
CA ALA A 49 -0.56 -4.08 -6.36
C ALA A 49 -0.33 -2.76 -7.13
N GLN A 50 -1.07 -1.70 -6.82
CA GLN A 50 -0.87 -0.38 -7.45
C GLN A 50 0.49 0.23 -7.12
N ILE A 51 0.94 0.12 -5.86
CA ILE A 51 2.25 0.61 -5.43
C ILE A 51 3.36 -0.17 -6.13
N ALA A 52 3.20 -1.49 -6.24
CA ALA A 52 4.11 -2.37 -6.96
C ALA A 52 4.22 -2.01 -8.45
N GLU A 53 3.09 -1.76 -9.12
CA GLU A 53 3.05 -1.29 -10.51
C GLU A 53 3.74 0.07 -10.66
N LEU A 54 3.52 1.00 -9.72
CA LEU A 54 4.22 2.29 -9.71
C LEU A 54 5.73 2.13 -9.58
N GLY A 55 6.19 1.21 -8.71
CA GLY A 55 7.60 0.88 -8.56
C GLY A 55 8.22 0.32 -9.84
N GLN A 56 7.53 -0.62 -10.50
CA GLN A 56 7.97 -1.15 -11.79
C GLN A 56 8.02 -0.07 -12.87
N TRP A 57 7.01 0.79 -12.95
CA TRP A 57 7.00 1.92 -13.87
C TRP A 57 8.17 2.87 -13.60
N LYS A 58 8.44 3.23 -12.34
CA LYS A 58 9.58 4.07 -11.95
C LYS A 58 10.89 3.47 -12.46
N ALA A 59 11.14 2.18 -12.18
CA ALA A 59 12.35 1.48 -12.61
C ALA A 59 12.51 1.48 -14.14
N VAL A 60 11.44 1.21 -14.90
CA VAL A 60 11.48 1.25 -16.37
C VAL A 60 11.77 2.67 -16.90
N GLN A 61 11.17 3.71 -16.31
CA GLN A 61 11.43 5.09 -16.73
C GLN A 61 12.85 5.54 -16.38
N ASP A 62 13.35 5.13 -15.22
CA ASP A 62 14.70 5.46 -14.75
C ASP A 62 15.77 4.77 -15.60
N ALA A 63 15.61 3.48 -15.89
CA ALA A 63 16.50 2.71 -16.76
C ALA A 63 16.59 3.27 -18.19
N ASN A 64 15.52 3.93 -18.67
CA ASN A 64 15.49 4.60 -19.97
C ASN A 64 15.95 6.07 -19.90
N GLY A 65 16.27 6.61 -18.73
CA GLY A 65 16.67 8.01 -18.53
C GLY A 65 15.56 9.03 -18.78
N ILE A 66 14.29 8.62 -18.71
CA ILE A 66 13.11 9.45 -19.01
C ILE A 66 12.20 9.68 -17.80
N LEU A 67 12.67 9.35 -16.59
CA LEU A 67 11.89 9.49 -15.37
C LEU A 67 11.53 10.95 -15.08
N SER A 68 10.22 11.22 -15.09
CA SER A 68 9.65 12.49 -14.64
C SER A 68 9.23 12.38 -13.18
N TYR A 69 9.99 13.01 -12.27
CA TYR A 69 9.67 13.07 -10.84
C TYR A 69 8.30 13.72 -10.56
N ARG A 70 7.88 14.68 -11.40
CA ARG A 70 6.55 15.29 -11.31
C ARG A 70 5.45 14.27 -11.58
N GLU A 71 5.62 13.44 -12.60
CA GLU A 71 4.66 12.39 -12.93
C GLU A 71 4.66 11.27 -11.89
N LEU A 72 5.83 10.89 -11.37
CA LEU A 72 5.95 9.94 -10.24
C LEU A 72 5.18 10.43 -9.01
N ALA A 73 5.38 11.69 -8.61
CA ALA A 73 4.66 12.30 -7.50
C ALA A 73 3.14 12.36 -7.76
N ARG A 74 2.71 12.73 -8.97
CA ARG A 74 1.30 12.77 -9.35
C ARG A 74 0.63 11.40 -9.24
N ARG A 75 1.29 10.35 -9.75
CA ARG A 75 0.77 8.97 -9.66
C ARG A 75 0.75 8.48 -8.22
N GLY A 76 1.79 8.76 -7.44
CA GLY A 76 1.82 8.43 -6.02
C GLY A 76 0.68 9.10 -5.25
N GLN A 77 0.48 10.40 -5.43
CA GLN A 77 -0.63 11.12 -4.80
C GLN A 77 -2.00 10.54 -5.17
N ALA A 78 -2.20 10.06 -6.41
CA ALA A 78 -3.44 9.41 -6.80
C ALA A 78 -3.70 8.09 -6.05
N ILE A 79 -2.65 7.29 -5.82
CA ILE A 79 -2.73 6.06 -5.02
C ILE A 79 -3.01 6.41 -3.55
N GLU A 80 -2.32 7.41 -3.00
CA GLU A 80 -2.51 7.87 -1.62
C GLU A 80 -3.95 8.31 -1.35
N LEU A 81 -4.53 9.13 -2.24
CA LEU A 81 -5.94 9.52 -2.16
C LEU A 81 -6.87 8.29 -2.21
N SER A 82 -6.52 7.27 -2.99
CA SER A 82 -7.30 6.04 -3.08
C SER A 82 -7.23 5.20 -1.79
N ILE A 83 -6.05 5.13 -1.16
CA ILE A 83 -5.87 4.48 0.16
C ILE A 83 -6.78 5.13 1.20
N PHE A 84 -6.89 6.46 1.16
CA PHE A 84 -7.71 7.23 2.08
C PHE A 84 -9.19 7.34 1.67
N GLY A 85 -9.65 6.55 0.70
CA GLY A 85 -11.04 6.51 0.26
C GLY A 85 -11.51 7.78 -0.46
N GLN A 86 -10.58 8.65 -0.88
CA GLN A 86 -10.85 9.91 -1.56
C GLN A 86 -10.83 9.77 -3.08
N THR A 87 -11.02 8.57 -3.63
CA THR A 87 -10.97 8.33 -5.07
C THR A 87 -11.93 9.25 -5.79
N THR A 88 -11.37 10.28 -6.42
CA THR A 88 -12.08 11.18 -7.29
C THR A 88 -12.48 10.32 -8.49
N GLN A 89 -13.77 10.06 -8.68
CA GLN A 89 -14.33 9.27 -9.80
C GLN A 89 -14.10 9.93 -11.19
N ALA A 90 -13.05 10.72 -11.37
CA ALA A 90 -12.85 11.56 -12.54
C ALA A 90 -12.08 10.89 -13.70
N SER A 91 -11.61 9.63 -13.60
CA SER A 91 -10.72 9.09 -14.66
C SER A 91 -10.75 7.60 -14.98
N GLN A 92 -11.71 6.79 -14.50
CA GLN A 92 -11.86 5.39 -14.97
C GLN A 92 -12.50 5.26 -16.38
N ALA A 93 -12.22 6.22 -17.28
CA ALA A 93 -12.60 6.15 -18.70
C ALA A 93 -11.42 5.79 -19.62
N SER A 94 -10.31 5.25 -19.10
CA SER A 94 -9.17 4.88 -19.94
C SER A 94 -8.51 3.59 -19.47
N GLY A 95 -8.66 2.53 -20.27
CA GLY A 95 -7.49 1.73 -20.62
C GLY A 95 -7.37 0.32 -20.04
N TYR A 96 -8.46 -0.40 -19.76
CA TYR A 96 -8.40 -1.87 -19.76
C TYR A 96 -9.19 -2.41 -20.96
N ALA A 97 -8.45 -2.63 -22.03
CA ALA A 97 -8.67 -3.59 -23.11
C ALA A 97 -10.12 -4.09 -23.32
N ASN A 98 -10.83 -3.46 -24.24
CA ASN A 98 -11.71 -4.20 -25.15
C ASN A 98 -11.00 -4.22 -26.52
N TYR A 99 -10.26 -5.29 -26.79
CA TYR A 99 -9.77 -5.60 -28.13
C TYR A 99 -10.95 -6.11 -28.97
N SER A 100 -11.81 -5.21 -29.42
CA SER A 100 -12.67 -5.47 -30.57
C SER A 100 -12.03 -4.81 -31.79
N TYR A 101 -11.46 -5.64 -32.65
CA TYR A 101 -11.13 -5.25 -34.02
C TYR A 101 -12.42 -4.74 -34.69
N SER A 102 -12.50 -3.43 -34.93
CA SER A 102 -13.48 -2.85 -35.84
C SER A 102 -12.73 -2.14 -36.97
N PRO A 103 -12.74 -2.67 -38.20
CA PRO A 103 -12.12 -2.02 -39.34
C PRO A 103 -13.18 -1.18 -40.05
N SER A 104 -13.05 0.16 -40.03
CA SER A 104 -13.26 1.05 -41.18
C SER A 104 -13.32 2.53 -40.75
N ALA A 105 -12.53 3.34 -41.45
CA ALA A 105 -12.50 4.80 -41.38
C ALA A 105 -13.81 5.44 -41.91
N PRO A 106 -14.02 6.77 -41.77
CA PRO A 106 -13.40 7.68 -42.75
C PRO A 106 -12.83 8.98 -42.19
N VAL A 107 -11.91 9.50 -43.00
CA VAL A 107 -11.14 10.73 -42.91
C VAL A 107 -12.05 11.94 -43.22
N HIS A 108 -12.03 12.98 -42.38
CA HIS A 108 -12.49 14.31 -42.77
C HIS A 108 -11.49 15.38 -42.33
N SER A 109 -11.05 16.16 -43.32
CA SER A 109 -10.07 17.23 -43.25
C SER A 109 -10.72 18.62 -43.16
N LEU A 110 -10.06 19.51 -42.41
CA LEU A 110 -9.85 20.96 -42.59
C LEU A 110 -11.05 21.95 -42.54
N ALA A 111 -10.98 22.86 -41.54
CA ALA A 111 -11.13 24.31 -41.76
C ALA A 111 -10.50 25.11 -40.59
N PRO A 112 -9.75 26.20 -40.86
CA PRO A 112 -9.33 27.17 -39.85
C PRO A 112 -10.39 28.28 -39.72
N GLN A 113 -11.06 28.38 -38.58
CA GLN A 113 -11.99 29.47 -38.30
C GLN A 113 -11.28 30.55 -37.46
N MET A 114 -10.97 31.67 -38.11
CA MET A 114 -10.62 32.94 -37.47
C MET A 114 -11.92 33.62 -37.02
N GLY A 115 -12.03 33.97 -35.73
CA GLY A 115 -13.16 34.77 -35.27
C GLY A 115 -13.27 34.94 -33.76
N TYR A 116 -13.01 36.17 -33.32
CA TYR A 116 -13.58 36.85 -32.15
C TYR A 116 -13.24 36.36 -30.74
N VAL A 117 -12.47 37.20 -30.04
CA VAL A 117 -12.37 37.29 -28.59
C VAL A 117 -13.42 38.28 -28.06
N PRO A 118 -14.39 37.82 -27.26
CA PRO A 118 -15.03 38.68 -26.28
C PRO A 118 -14.75 38.21 -24.84
N ASN A 119 -14.28 39.19 -24.08
CA ASN A 119 -14.62 39.45 -22.68
C ASN A 119 -13.96 38.58 -21.58
N MET A 120 -13.04 39.24 -20.86
CA MET A 120 -12.48 38.79 -19.59
C MET A 120 -13.52 38.95 -18.48
N GLN A 121 -14.23 37.86 -18.16
CA GLN A 121 -14.87 37.71 -16.85
C GLN A 121 -14.07 36.68 -16.06
N ALA A 122 -13.31 37.16 -15.08
CA ALA A 122 -12.55 36.36 -14.14
C ALA A 122 -13.52 35.54 -13.26
N LEU A 123 -13.85 34.33 -13.70
CA LEU A 123 -14.50 33.31 -12.89
C LEU A 123 -13.40 32.57 -12.12
N HIS A 124 -13.22 32.98 -10.86
CA HIS A 124 -12.42 32.27 -9.87
C HIS A 124 -12.95 30.84 -9.69
N PRO A 125 -12.12 29.79 -9.84
CA PRO A 125 -12.49 28.46 -9.39
C PRO A 125 -12.25 28.37 -7.87
N ALA A 126 -13.22 28.82 -7.07
CA ALA A 126 -13.20 28.68 -5.61
C ALA A 126 -13.70 27.29 -5.14
N HIS A 127 -13.24 26.20 -5.76
CA HIS A 127 -13.65 24.82 -5.41
C HIS A 127 -12.62 24.08 -4.51
N GLY A 128 -11.85 24.80 -3.69
CA GLY A 128 -10.61 24.26 -3.13
C GLY A 128 -10.64 23.57 -1.75
N ILE A 129 -11.72 23.58 -0.96
CA ILE A 129 -11.59 23.28 0.50
C ILE A 129 -12.57 22.22 1.05
N ALA A 130 -13.52 21.69 0.27
CA ALA A 130 -14.51 20.75 0.82
C ALA A 130 -14.01 19.29 1.00
N GLN A 131 -12.82 18.92 0.51
CA GLN A 131 -12.34 17.52 0.51
C GLN A 131 -11.79 17.06 1.88
N SER A 132 -11.31 17.97 2.74
CA SER A 132 -10.68 17.60 4.01
C SER A 132 -11.65 16.96 5.03
N SER A 133 -12.94 17.25 4.94
CA SER A 133 -13.94 16.86 5.95
C SER A 133 -14.26 15.36 5.93
N GLN A 134 -14.29 14.74 4.76
CA GLN A 134 -14.67 13.32 4.62
C GLN A 134 -13.58 12.37 5.14
N PHE A 135 -12.32 12.74 4.90
CA PHE A 135 -11.17 11.99 5.36
C PHE A 135 -11.11 11.87 6.88
N VAL A 136 -11.27 12.99 7.58
CA VAL A 136 -11.22 13.03 9.06
C VAL A 136 -12.31 12.14 9.66
N ASN A 137 -13.51 12.13 9.07
CA ASN A 137 -14.61 11.30 9.54
C ASN A 137 -14.33 9.81 9.32
N MET A 138 -13.78 9.43 8.17
CA MET A 138 -13.42 8.03 7.89
C MET A 138 -12.34 7.53 8.86
N VAL A 139 -11.27 8.31 9.05
CA VAL A 139 -10.18 7.96 9.97
C VAL A 139 -10.66 7.86 11.41
N SER A 140 -11.62 8.70 11.82
CA SER A 140 -12.16 8.70 13.18
C SER A 140 -13.04 7.48 13.48
N GLN A 141 -13.64 6.86 12.46
CA GLN A 141 -14.53 5.70 12.61
C GLN A 141 -13.84 4.37 12.25
N ALA A 142 -12.67 4.42 11.63
CA ALA A 142 -11.94 3.24 11.21
C ALA A 142 -11.42 2.42 12.40
N PRO A 143 -11.55 1.08 12.38
CA PRO A 143 -10.90 0.22 13.35
C PRO A 143 -9.38 0.44 13.40
N PRO A 144 -8.72 0.32 14.57
CA PRO A 144 -7.28 0.51 14.69
C PRO A 144 -6.44 -0.39 13.76
N THR A 145 -6.92 -1.60 13.47
CA THR A 145 -6.27 -2.54 12.52
C THR A 145 -6.24 -1.99 11.10
N GLN A 146 -7.36 -1.42 10.63
CA GLN A 146 -7.47 -0.80 9.31
C GLN A 146 -6.51 0.39 9.18
N LEU A 147 -6.44 1.21 10.22
CA LEU A 147 -5.52 2.35 10.27
C LEU A 147 -4.06 1.92 10.16
N ILE A 148 -3.66 0.83 10.81
CA ILE A 148 -2.31 0.26 10.69
C ILE A 148 -2.01 -0.22 9.26
N HIS A 149 -2.97 -0.88 8.60
CA HIS A 149 -2.81 -1.32 7.21
C HIS A 149 -2.65 -0.13 6.24
N MET A 150 -3.45 0.93 6.43
CA MET A 150 -3.35 2.15 5.64
C MET A 150 -1.98 2.83 5.81
N ASP A 151 -1.52 2.98 7.05
CA ASP A 151 -0.20 3.57 7.35
C ASP A 151 0.94 2.76 6.68
N ALA A 152 0.85 1.42 6.69
CA ALA A 152 1.83 0.56 6.04
C ALA A 152 1.84 0.72 4.51
N CYS A 153 0.65 0.78 3.88
CA CYS A 153 0.55 1.04 2.44
C CYS A 153 1.13 2.41 2.07
N VAL A 154 0.81 3.46 2.84
CA VAL A 154 1.33 4.82 2.62
C VAL A 154 2.86 4.86 2.81
N SER A 155 3.38 4.20 3.85
CA SER A 155 4.82 4.10 4.09
C SER A 155 5.54 3.44 2.91
N MET A 156 4.99 2.34 2.40
CA MET A 156 5.52 1.64 1.23
C MET A 156 5.46 2.50 -0.04
N LEU A 157 4.37 3.26 -0.23
CA LEU A 157 4.23 4.20 -1.33
C LEU A 157 5.30 5.30 -1.28
N HIS A 158 5.52 5.90 -0.10
CA HIS A 158 6.59 6.90 0.08
C HIS A 158 7.97 6.31 -0.19
N CYS A 159 8.21 5.06 0.17
CA CYS A 159 9.45 4.36 -0.15
C CYS A 159 9.67 4.23 -1.67
N VAL A 160 8.61 3.94 -2.43
CA VAL A 160 8.70 3.87 -3.90
C VAL A 160 8.98 5.26 -4.49
N VAL A 161 8.26 6.28 -4.04
CA VAL A 161 8.35 7.66 -4.58
C VAL A 161 9.67 8.34 -4.20
N SER A 162 10.13 8.18 -2.96
CA SER A 162 11.26 8.92 -2.39
C SER A 162 12.51 8.06 -2.12
N GLY A 163 12.41 6.74 -2.23
CA GLY A 163 13.47 5.78 -1.89
C GLY A 163 13.43 5.31 -0.42
N PRO A 164 14.16 4.23 -0.07
CA PRO A 164 14.30 3.75 1.31
C PRO A 164 15.31 4.64 2.04
N ASN A 165 14.86 5.74 2.61
CA ASN A 165 15.72 6.54 3.48
C ASN A 165 15.11 6.67 4.88
N PRO A 166 15.54 5.84 5.85
CA PRO A 166 14.97 5.87 7.20
C PRO A 166 15.26 7.17 7.95
N ARG A 167 16.13 8.06 7.42
CA ARG A 167 16.38 9.40 7.97
C ARG A 167 15.32 10.42 7.58
N VAL A 168 14.40 10.05 6.68
CA VAL A 168 13.27 10.87 6.29
C VAL A 168 12.25 10.81 7.43
N PRO A 169 11.99 11.93 8.13
CA PRO A 169 11.18 11.93 9.35
C PRO A 169 9.76 11.41 9.11
N GLU A 170 9.24 11.54 7.90
CA GLU A 170 7.94 11.01 7.49
C GLU A 170 7.89 9.48 7.63
N LEU A 171 8.92 8.76 7.16
CA LEU A 171 8.99 7.30 7.26
C LEU A 171 9.21 6.84 8.71
N THR A 172 10.06 7.55 9.46
CA THR A 172 10.27 7.27 10.88
C THR A 172 8.97 7.49 11.68
N ASN A 173 8.24 8.58 11.40
CA ASN A 173 6.99 8.88 12.07
C ASN A 173 5.89 7.87 11.72
N ALA A 174 5.82 7.43 10.47
CA ALA A 174 4.87 6.39 10.05
C ALA A 174 5.18 5.05 10.76
N THR A 175 6.46 4.67 10.84
CA THR A 175 6.92 3.48 11.57
C THR A 175 6.50 3.53 13.04
N ARG A 176 6.77 4.65 13.74
CA ARG A 176 6.35 4.84 15.14
C ARG A 176 4.83 4.81 15.31
N THR A 177 4.10 5.36 14.35
CA THR A 177 2.62 5.34 14.37
C THR A 177 2.09 3.92 14.26
N ILE A 178 2.64 3.11 13.34
CA ILE A 178 2.30 1.68 13.20
C ILE A 178 2.57 0.94 14.51
N LEU A 179 3.75 1.12 15.10
CA LEU A 179 4.14 0.43 16.33
C LEU A 179 3.31 0.86 17.54
N SER A 180 3.06 2.16 17.70
CA SER A 180 2.21 2.70 18.76
C SER A 180 0.77 2.20 18.64
N ARG A 181 0.21 2.18 17.43
CA ARG A 181 -1.14 1.65 17.17
C ARG A 181 -1.18 0.15 17.44
N PHE A 182 -0.18 -0.61 17.00
CA PHE A 182 -0.10 -2.04 17.26
C PHE A 182 -0.07 -2.35 18.77
N GLN A 183 0.73 -1.60 19.54
CA GLN A 183 0.80 -1.75 21.00
C GLN A 183 -0.53 -1.44 21.68
N SER A 184 -1.32 -0.50 21.14
CA SER A 184 -2.65 -0.16 21.66
C SER A 184 -3.70 -1.25 21.41
N ILE A 185 -3.48 -2.15 20.45
CA ILE A 185 -4.41 -3.24 20.14
C ILE A 185 -4.32 -4.33 21.20
N HIS A 186 -5.48 -4.72 21.72
CA HIS A 186 -5.61 -5.80 22.69
C HIS A 186 -5.05 -7.11 22.11
N VAL A 187 -4.31 -7.90 22.91
CA VAL A 187 -3.62 -9.11 22.46
C VAL A 187 -4.55 -10.09 21.75
N ALA A 188 -5.80 -10.23 22.22
CA ALA A 188 -6.80 -11.11 21.61
C ALA A 188 -7.25 -10.69 20.19
N GLN A 189 -7.00 -9.44 19.78
CA GLN A 189 -7.34 -8.91 18.46
C GLN A 189 -6.13 -8.90 17.50
N ARG A 190 -4.96 -9.32 17.98
CA ARG A 190 -3.75 -9.33 17.16
C ARG A 190 -3.77 -10.56 16.26
N THR A 191 -3.91 -10.34 14.95
CA THR A 191 -4.03 -11.36 13.92
C THR A 191 -2.79 -11.41 13.02
N VAL A 192 -2.65 -12.50 12.26
CA VAL A 192 -1.58 -12.69 11.27
C VAL A 192 -1.55 -11.56 10.23
N SER A 193 -2.71 -10.97 9.91
CA SER A 193 -2.81 -9.80 9.02
C SER A 193 -1.90 -8.65 9.41
N LEU A 194 -1.65 -8.43 10.71
CA LEU A 194 -0.80 -7.36 11.22
C LEU A 194 0.70 -7.62 11.01
N LEU A 195 1.11 -8.83 10.59
CA LEU A 195 2.51 -9.11 10.28
C LEU A 195 3.03 -8.27 9.12
N PHE A 196 2.21 -8.04 8.09
CA PHE A 196 2.66 -7.25 6.94
C PHE A 196 3.04 -5.81 7.34
N PRO A 197 2.17 -5.04 8.03
CA PRO A 197 2.54 -3.73 8.58
C PRO A 197 3.77 -3.75 9.51
N LEU A 198 3.92 -4.78 10.34
CA LEU A 198 5.08 -4.93 11.22
C LEU A 198 6.37 -5.17 10.44
N CYS A 199 6.34 -5.96 9.37
CA CYS A 199 7.50 -6.15 8.49
C CYS A 199 7.91 -4.83 7.85
N ILE A 200 6.97 -4.04 7.34
CA ILE A 200 7.26 -2.71 6.79
C ILE A 200 7.89 -1.81 7.86
N ALA A 201 7.28 -1.73 9.05
CA ALA A 201 7.84 -0.98 10.17
C ALA A 201 9.25 -1.46 10.57
N GLY A 202 9.51 -2.76 10.55
CA GLY A 202 10.82 -3.33 10.90
C GLY A 202 11.92 -3.03 9.88
N ILE A 203 11.56 -2.91 8.60
CA ILE A 203 12.47 -2.55 7.49
C ILE A 203 12.81 -1.05 7.53
N LEU A 204 11.82 -0.22 7.85
CA LEU A 204 11.96 1.25 7.82
C LEU A 204 12.42 1.84 9.15
N GLY A 205 12.27 1.10 10.24
CA GLY A 205 12.64 1.52 11.57
C GLY A 205 14.14 1.52 11.83
N ASP A 206 14.52 2.19 12.90
CA ASP A 206 15.87 2.09 13.44
C ASP A 206 16.11 0.76 14.18
N ASN A 207 17.34 0.55 14.65
CA ASN A 207 17.71 -0.70 15.35
C ASN A 207 16.83 -0.99 16.58
N ALA A 208 16.34 0.03 17.29
CA ALA A 208 15.50 -0.16 18.47
C ALA A 208 14.07 -0.56 18.05
N GLU A 209 13.55 0.08 17.01
CA GLU A 209 12.25 -0.24 16.41
C GLU A 209 12.24 -1.64 15.80
N SER A 210 13.31 -2.06 15.12
CA SER A 210 13.43 -3.43 14.59
C SER A 210 13.46 -4.49 15.71
N GLN A 211 14.14 -4.24 16.83
CA GLN A 211 14.12 -5.15 17.98
C GLN A 211 12.72 -5.25 18.61
N LEU A 212 12.03 -4.11 18.69
CA LEU A 212 10.64 -4.08 19.16
C LEU A 212 9.74 -4.91 18.23
N VAL A 213 9.83 -4.70 16.91
CA VAL A 213 9.09 -5.50 15.91
C VAL A 213 9.37 -6.99 16.09
N GLN A 214 10.64 -7.38 16.23
CA GLN A 214 11.02 -8.78 16.41
C GLN A 214 10.37 -9.38 17.68
N SER A 215 10.34 -8.63 18.79
CA SER A 215 9.65 -9.07 20.00
C SER A 215 8.14 -9.28 19.79
N GLN A 216 7.49 -8.39 19.01
CA GLN A 216 6.06 -8.47 18.73
C GLN A 216 5.73 -9.63 17.78
N VAL A 217 6.55 -9.84 16.75
CA VAL A 217 6.40 -10.97 15.81
C VAL A 217 6.55 -12.31 16.54
N ASN A 218 7.54 -12.42 17.42
CA ASN A 218 7.71 -13.63 18.26
C ASN A 218 6.50 -13.86 19.17
N SER A 219 5.93 -12.78 19.73
CA SER A 219 4.70 -12.86 20.53
C SER A 219 3.51 -13.36 19.70
N LEU A 220 3.36 -12.89 18.46
CA LEU A 220 2.31 -13.33 17.53
C LEU A 220 2.43 -14.82 17.19
N GLY A 221 3.65 -15.29 16.87
CA GLY A 221 3.87 -16.71 16.55
C GLY A 221 3.52 -17.66 17.70
N SER A 222 3.69 -17.23 18.95
CA SER A 222 3.33 -18.02 20.12
C SER A 222 1.80 -18.19 20.32
N LEU A 223 0.99 -17.26 19.80
CA LEU A 223 -0.47 -17.29 19.94
C LEU A 223 -1.09 -18.35 19.04
N ASP A 224 -0.59 -18.48 17.80
CA ASP A 224 -1.07 -19.51 16.87
C ASP A 224 -0.81 -20.93 17.38
N ALA A 225 0.35 -21.16 17.99
CA ALA A 225 0.68 -22.46 18.57
C ALA A 225 -0.29 -22.89 19.70
N ARG A 226 -0.75 -21.93 20.52
CA ARG A 226 -1.72 -22.20 21.60
C ARG A 226 -3.12 -22.49 21.07
N ASN A 227 -3.55 -21.77 20.04
CA ASN A 227 -4.87 -21.99 19.43
C ASN A 227 -4.97 -23.39 18.78
N GLN A 228 -3.90 -23.85 18.13
CA GLN A 228 -3.86 -25.19 17.53
C GLN A 228 -3.93 -26.31 18.58
N HIS A 229 -3.26 -26.15 19.73
CA HIS A 229 -3.32 -27.15 20.81
C HIS A 229 -4.70 -27.22 21.49
N GLY A 230 -5.38 -26.07 21.63
CA GLY A 230 -6.72 -26.01 22.23
C GLY A 230 -7.81 -26.66 21.38
N GLN A 231 -7.69 -26.61 20.06
CA GLN A 231 -8.64 -27.27 19.14
C GLN A 231 -8.45 -28.79 19.13
N SER A 232 -7.21 -29.28 19.05
CA SER A 232 -6.93 -30.72 19.03
C SER A 232 -7.43 -31.47 20.28
N SER A 233 -7.35 -30.84 21.46
CA SER A 233 -7.82 -31.45 22.71
C SER A 233 -9.35 -31.52 22.83
N ARG A 234 -10.12 -30.71 22.09
CA ARG A 234 -11.59 -30.76 22.12
C ARG A 234 -12.12 -31.87 21.21
N ASP A 235 -11.46 -32.13 20.09
CA ASP A 235 -11.87 -33.19 19.17
C ASP A 235 -11.63 -34.60 19.74
N MET A 236 -10.66 -34.77 20.64
CA MET A 236 -10.48 -36.04 21.34
C MET A 236 -11.55 -36.33 22.41
N LYS A 237 -12.24 -35.30 22.94
CA LYS A 237 -13.18 -35.49 24.06
C LYS A 237 -14.63 -35.83 23.64
N CYS A 238 -14.93 -35.79 22.34
CA CYS A 238 -16.26 -36.13 21.80
C CYS A 238 -16.38 -37.55 21.23
N ARG A 239 -15.33 -38.40 21.34
CA ARG A 239 -15.33 -39.74 20.73
C ARG A 239 -15.59 -40.91 21.69
N GLU A 240 -15.88 -40.64 22.96
CA GLU A 240 -16.32 -41.68 23.91
C GLU A 240 -17.77 -41.45 24.34
N ALA A 241 -18.70 -42.01 23.56
CA ALA A 241 -20.03 -42.36 24.06
C ALA A 241 -20.19 -43.89 23.99
N PRO A 242 -20.68 -44.54 25.05
CA PRO A 242 -20.66 -45.98 25.20
C PRO A 242 -21.79 -46.65 24.41
N SER A 243 -21.43 -47.61 23.56
CA SER A 243 -22.33 -48.54 22.89
C SER A 243 -22.98 -49.50 23.90
N GLY A 244 -24.03 -49.04 24.58
CA GLY A 244 -24.90 -49.85 25.42
C GLY A 244 -26.17 -50.25 24.67
N ILE A 245 -26.06 -51.19 23.74
CA ILE A 245 -27.24 -51.81 23.08
C ILE A 245 -27.88 -52.77 24.10
N LYS A 246 -28.96 -52.34 24.75
CA LYS A 246 -29.84 -53.24 25.51
C LYS A 246 -30.82 -53.88 24.53
N HIS A 247 -30.60 -55.16 24.24
CA HIS A 247 -31.59 -56.02 23.61
C HIS A 247 -32.72 -56.29 24.62
N GLU A 248 -33.84 -55.59 24.47
CA GLU A 248 -35.06 -55.90 25.21
C GLU A 248 -35.89 -56.85 24.37
N MET A 249 -35.97 -58.10 24.86
CA MET A 249 -36.64 -59.23 24.25
C MET A 249 -38.10 -59.20 24.73
N ASN A 250 -39.03 -58.95 23.82
CA ASN A 250 -40.46 -58.88 24.12
C ASN A 250 -41.10 -60.26 23.85
N PRO A 251 -41.62 -60.97 24.86
CA PRO A 251 -42.46 -62.12 24.64
C PRO A 251 -43.94 -61.72 24.70
N PHE A 252 -44.73 -62.35 23.82
CA PHE A 252 -46.19 -62.37 23.71
C PHE A 252 -46.83 -61.37 22.74
#